data_AF-A0A955BVC8-F1
#
_entry.id   AF-A0A955BVC8-F1
#
_cell.length_a   1.000
_cell.length_b   1.000
_cell.length_c   1.000
_cell.angle_alpha   90.00
_cell.angle_beta   90.00
_cell.angle_gamma   90.00
#
_symmetry.space_group_name_H-M   'P 1'
#
loop_
_entity.id
_entity.type
_entity.pdbx_description
1 polymer ?
#
loop_
_entity_poly.entity_id
_entity_poly.type
_entity_poly.pdbx_seq_one_letter_code
_entity_poly.pdbx_strand_id
1 'polypeptide(L)'
;MGRGANGKRFAELQISIFDVSDPTDPIRTHLYSLDGGRNTSTELTGNRWTNGDGDHHAVTYLVDARLLALPVMNEAAGGNWAQNGQPFESGVGGLLLFHIDPAEGIQRIASIEHDTMIRRAVHVGDRLYAVSSSAITAIDIANPA
;
A
#
# COMPACT_ATOMS: atom_id res chain seq x y z
N MET A 1 -7.60 -9.80 12.12
CA MET A 1 -7.52 -8.59 12.97
C MET A 1 -6.10 -8.50 13.46
N GLY A 2 -5.43 -7.40 13.16
CA GLY A 2 -4.09 -7.11 13.67
C GLY A 2 -4.14 -6.55 15.09
N ARG A 3 -2.97 -6.47 15.73
CA ARG A 3 -2.75 -5.71 16.95
C ARG A 3 -1.98 -4.45 16.61
N GLY A 4 -2.53 -3.29 16.95
CA GLY A 4 -1.89 -2.00 16.75
C GLY A 4 -0.81 -1.74 17.78
N ALA A 5 0.06 -0.77 17.48
CA ALA A 5 1.10 -0.31 18.40
C ALA A 5 0.55 0.22 19.75
N ASN A 6 -0.71 0.65 19.78
CA ASN A 6 -1.42 1.07 20.99
C ASN A 6 -2.04 -0.11 21.78
N GLY A 7 -1.71 -1.36 21.42
CA GLY A 7 -2.27 -2.58 22.01
C GLY A 7 -3.71 -2.89 21.63
N LYS A 8 -4.42 -1.99 20.93
CA LYS A 8 -5.82 -2.22 20.49
C LYS A 8 -5.85 -3.10 19.24
N ARG A 9 -6.98 -3.76 19.00
CA ARG A 9 -7.21 -4.50 17.75
C ARG A 9 -7.63 -3.55 16.64
N PHE A 10 -7.17 -3.83 15.43
CA PHE A 10 -7.61 -3.15 14.21
C PHE A 10 -7.86 -4.21 13.12
N ALA A 11 -8.50 -3.79 12.03
CA ALA A 11 -8.84 -4.71 10.95
C ALA A 11 -8.29 -4.25 9.59
N GLU A 12 -8.11 -2.95 9.41
CA GLU A 12 -7.62 -2.29 8.21
C GLU A 12 -6.11 -2.34 8.02
N LEU A 13 -5.64 -2.12 6.78
CA LEU A 13 -4.23 -1.88 6.50
C LEU A 13 -3.81 -0.52 7.09
N GLN A 14 -2.61 -0.48 7.66
CA GLN A 14 -2.07 0.71 8.32
C GLN A 14 -0.63 0.98 7.85
N ILE A 15 -0.29 2.25 7.68
CA ILE A 15 1.08 2.75 7.51
C ILE A 15 1.43 3.52 8.78
N SER A 16 2.58 3.24 9.39
CA SER A 16 3.01 3.89 10.63
C SER A 16 4.45 4.35 10.53
N ILE A 17 4.73 5.52 11.12
CA ILE A 17 6.09 6.02 11.33
C ILE A 17 6.43 5.84 12.80
N PHE A 18 7.63 5.36 13.07
CA PHE A 18 8.16 5.20 14.42
C PHE A 18 9.45 6.01 14.55
N ASP A 19 9.56 6.77 15.63
CA ASP A 19 10.85 7.22 16.13
C ASP A 19 11.52 6.03 16.84
N VAL A 20 12.70 5.67 16.33
CA VAL A 20 13.51 4.53 16.81
C VAL A 20 14.86 5.00 17.35
N SER A 21 14.96 6.27 17.75
CA SER A 21 16.18 6.83 18.35
C SER A 21 16.60 6.07 19.61
N ASP A 22 15.63 5.56 20.37
CA ASP A 22 15.83 4.48 21.34
C ASP A 22 15.24 3.17 20.78
N PRO A 23 16.07 2.20 20.38
CA PRO A 23 15.56 0.94 19.82
C PRO A 23 14.88 0.05 20.87
N THR A 24 15.03 0.33 22.17
CA THR A 24 14.39 -0.41 23.25
C THR A 24 12.99 0.12 23.59
N ASP A 25 12.67 1.34 23.17
CA ASP A 25 11.36 1.99 23.33
C ASP A 25 10.94 2.77 22.07
N PRO A 26 10.62 2.08 20.96
CA PRO A 26 10.20 2.73 19.72
C PRO A 26 8.84 3.42 19.89
N ILE A 27 8.76 4.70 19.53
CA ILE A 27 7.57 5.53 19.70
C ILE A 27 6.87 5.72 18.35
N ARG A 28 5.60 5.33 18.23
CA ARG A 28 4.81 5.62 17.02
C ARG A 28 4.47 7.12 16.95
N THR A 29 5.04 7.82 15.98
CA THR A 29 4.81 9.26 15.77
C THR A 29 3.62 9.53 14.87
N HIS A 30 3.41 8.70 13.83
CA HIS A 30 2.33 8.88 12.86
C HIS A 30 1.64 7.56 12.50
N LEU A 31 0.36 7.66 12.10
CA LEU A 31 -0.46 6.55 11.64
C LEU A 31 -1.37 7.02 10.52
N TYR A 32 -1.38 6.31 9.40
CA TYR A 32 -2.38 6.39 8.35
C TYR A 32 -3.14 5.07 8.29
N SER A 33 -4.44 5.10 8.57
CA SER A 33 -5.35 3.96 8.39
C SER A 33 -6.01 4.06 7.02
N LEU A 34 -5.93 2.98 6.23
CA LEU A 34 -6.60 2.94 4.94
C LEU A 34 -8.10 2.69 5.11
N ASP A 35 -8.90 3.35 4.28
CA ASP A 35 -10.32 3.07 4.14
C ASP A 35 -10.53 1.66 3.54
N GLY A 36 -11.69 1.04 3.81
CA GLY A 36 -12.02 -0.32 3.34
C GLY A 36 -11.93 -1.41 4.42
N GLY A 37 -11.47 -1.06 5.63
CA GLY A 37 -11.60 -1.90 6.82
C GLY A 37 -10.91 -3.25 6.68
N ARG A 38 -11.50 -4.30 7.26
CA ARG A 38 -10.91 -5.66 7.34
C ARG A 38 -10.43 -6.21 6.00
N ASN A 39 -11.02 -5.75 4.91
CA ASN A 39 -10.80 -6.32 3.59
C ASN A 39 -9.63 -5.68 2.86
N THR A 40 -8.98 -4.66 3.40
CA THR A 40 -7.76 -4.15 2.78
C THR A 40 -6.57 -5.07 3.05
N SER A 41 -5.80 -5.36 2.00
CA SER A 41 -4.51 -6.05 2.09
C SER A 41 -3.55 -5.56 1.01
N THR A 42 -2.33 -6.09 1.00
CA THR A 42 -1.28 -5.69 0.07
C THR A 42 -0.46 -6.91 -0.33
N GLU A 43 0.02 -6.93 -1.58
CA GLU A 43 0.94 -7.97 -2.04
C GLU A 43 2.19 -8.05 -1.15
N LEU A 44 2.62 -6.93 -0.56
CA LEU A 44 3.76 -6.83 0.35
C LEU A 44 3.72 -7.84 1.51
N THR A 45 2.55 -8.02 2.13
CA THR A 45 2.37 -8.88 3.31
C THR A 45 1.59 -10.15 3.01
N GLY A 46 1.22 -10.35 1.74
CA GLY A 46 0.29 -11.39 1.33
C GLY A 46 -1.16 -11.11 1.75
N ASN A 47 -2.01 -12.11 1.56
CA ASN A 47 -3.44 -12.05 1.82
C ASN A 47 -3.83 -13.13 2.83
N ARG A 48 -4.95 -12.96 3.55
CA ARG A 48 -5.32 -13.87 4.66
C ARG A 48 -5.71 -15.30 4.22
N TRP A 49 -5.90 -15.53 2.93
CA TRP A 49 -6.40 -16.76 2.33
C TRP A 49 -5.33 -17.53 1.53
N THR A 50 -4.27 -16.86 1.12
CA THR A 50 -3.11 -17.44 0.45
C THR A 50 -1.95 -17.45 1.46
N ASN A 51 -1.60 -18.63 1.97
CA ASN A 51 -0.41 -18.80 2.80
C ASN A 51 0.84 -18.27 2.05
N GLY A 52 1.57 -17.35 2.66
CA GLY A 52 2.83 -16.81 2.13
C GLY A 52 3.20 -15.49 2.80
N ASP A 53 4.50 -15.18 2.84
CA ASP A 53 5.06 -13.97 3.47
C ASP A 53 4.88 -12.68 2.62
N GLY A 54 4.07 -12.75 1.56
CA GLY A 54 3.93 -11.70 0.55
C GLY A 54 5.11 -11.60 -0.43
N ASP A 55 5.04 -10.64 -1.35
CA ASP A 55 6.15 -10.22 -2.20
C ASP A 55 6.70 -8.89 -1.65
N HIS A 56 7.79 -8.97 -0.91
CA HIS A 56 8.42 -7.77 -0.33
C HIS A 56 9.02 -6.81 -1.36
N HIS A 57 9.14 -7.23 -2.63
CA HIS A 57 9.52 -6.34 -3.73
C HIS A 57 8.32 -5.57 -4.31
N ALA A 58 7.10 -5.82 -3.83
CA ALA A 58 5.90 -5.12 -4.31
C ALA A 58 5.89 -3.64 -3.93
N VAL A 59 6.52 -3.28 -2.80
CA VAL A 59 6.57 -1.91 -2.28
C VAL A 59 7.80 -1.17 -2.82
N THR A 60 7.64 0.11 -3.13
CA THR A 60 8.76 1.00 -3.47
C THR A 60 8.75 2.21 -2.56
N TYR A 61 9.90 2.53 -1.96
CA TYR A 61 10.10 3.77 -1.24
C TYR A 61 11.30 4.54 -1.83
N LEU A 62 11.06 5.78 -2.23
CA LEU A 62 12.05 6.67 -2.83
C LEU A 62 12.40 7.76 -1.81
N VAL A 63 13.56 7.61 -1.17
CA VAL A 63 13.97 8.49 -0.06
C VAL A 63 14.09 9.96 -0.48
N ASP A 64 14.68 10.23 -1.65
CA ASP A 64 14.92 11.61 -2.12
C ASP A 64 13.60 12.33 -2.46
N ALA A 65 12.61 11.60 -2.95
CA ALA A 65 11.28 12.12 -3.26
C ALA A 65 10.28 11.97 -2.10
N ARG A 66 10.69 11.34 -0.99
CA ARG A 66 9.82 10.98 0.14
C ARG A 66 8.53 10.26 -0.30
N LEU A 67 8.64 9.44 -1.35
CA LEU A 67 7.51 8.82 -2.02
C LEU A 67 7.43 7.33 -1.68
N LEU A 68 6.32 6.91 -1.08
CA LEU A 68 5.97 5.51 -0.88
C LEU A 68 4.91 5.10 -1.89
N ALA A 69 5.19 4.06 -2.66
CA ALA A 69 4.25 3.43 -3.57
C ALA A 69 3.86 2.04 -3.03
N LEU A 70 2.58 1.88 -2.69
CA LEU A 70 2.06 0.69 -2.04
C LEU A 70 0.91 0.09 -2.84
N PRO A 71 1.07 -1.13 -3.40
CA PRO A 71 -0.05 -1.85 -3.99
C PRO A 71 -1.05 -2.25 -2.90
N VAL A 72 -2.30 -1.85 -3.05
CA VAL A 72 -3.38 -2.15 -2.11
C VAL A 72 -4.51 -2.85 -2.86
N MET A 73 -5.01 -3.91 -2.24
CA MET A 73 -6.11 -4.71 -2.73
C MET A 73 -7.25 -4.74 -1.72
N ASN A 74 -8.46 -4.89 -2.22
CA ASN A 74 -9.65 -5.10 -1.41
C ASN A 74 -10.12 -6.56 -1.58
N GLU A 75 -10.12 -7.30 -0.48
CA GLU A 75 -10.53 -8.70 -0.31
C GLU A 75 -12.05 -8.84 -0.08
N ALA A 76 -12.86 -7.79 -0.25
CA ALA A 76 -14.32 -7.82 -0.06
C ALA A 76 -14.98 -8.64 -1.18
N ALA A 77 -14.86 -9.96 -1.08
CA ALA A 77 -15.22 -10.86 -2.16
C ALA A 77 -15.50 -12.25 -1.57
N GLY A 78 -16.58 -12.34 -0.78
CA GLY A 78 -17.03 -13.59 -0.17
C GLY A 78 -17.28 -14.69 -1.20
N GLY A 79 -16.41 -15.70 -1.23
CA GLY A 79 -16.69 -17.06 -1.67
C GLY A 79 -16.76 -17.35 -3.18
N ASN A 80 -17.11 -16.39 -4.05
CA ASN A 80 -17.29 -16.64 -5.50
C ASN A 80 -16.62 -15.61 -6.43
N TRP A 81 -15.68 -14.83 -5.93
CA TRP A 81 -15.15 -13.65 -6.64
C TRP A 81 -13.84 -13.90 -7.40
N ALA A 82 -13.36 -15.14 -7.43
CA ALA A 82 -12.20 -15.52 -8.24
C ALA A 82 -12.54 -15.78 -9.71
N GLN A 83 -13.82 -15.69 -10.13
CA GLN A 83 -14.19 -16.10 -11.50
C GLN A 83 -14.28 -14.99 -12.55
N ASN A 84 -14.41 -13.70 -12.22
CA ASN A 84 -14.81 -12.72 -13.24
C ASN A 84 -14.17 -11.32 -13.18
N GLY A 85 -12.95 -11.17 -12.65
CA GLY A 85 -12.12 -9.97 -12.91
C GLY A 85 -12.82 -8.62 -12.80
N GLN A 86 -13.72 -8.43 -11.82
CA GLN A 86 -14.43 -7.17 -11.64
C GLN A 86 -13.60 -6.21 -10.79
N PRO A 87 -13.54 -4.93 -11.15
CA PRO A 87 -12.61 -3.95 -10.58
C PRO A 87 -12.99 -3.55 -9.15
N PHE A 88 -11.95 -3.09 -8.44
CA PHE A 88 -11.98 -2.45 -7.13
C PHE A 88 -13.11 -1.40 -7.03
N GLU A 89 -13.67 -1.17 -5.84
CA GLU A 89 -14.34 0.13 -5.63
C GLU A 89 -13.29 1.22 -5.91
N SER A 90 -13.57 2.10 -6.87
CA SER A 90 -12.63 3.14 -7.29
C SER A 90 -12.21 3.97 -6.08
N GLY A 91 -10.91 4.20 -5.94
CA GLY A 91 -10.30 4.90 -4.82
C GLY A 91 -9.92 4.04 -3.61
N VAL A 92 -10.31 2.76 -3.55
CA VAL A 92 -10.00 1.83 -2.43
C VAL A 92 -8.82 0.90 -2.72
N GLY A 93 -8.47 0.67 -3.99
CA GLY A 93 -7.39 -0.22 -4.40
C GLY A 93 -6.51 0.34 -5.51
N GLY A 94 -5.54 -0.47 -5.97
CA GLY A 94 -4.56 -0.08 -6.99
C GLY A 94 -3.19 0.20 -6.39
N LEU A 95 -2.39 1.05 -7.05
CA LEU A 95 -1.15 1.55 -6.49
C LEU A 95 -1.41 2.88 -5.81
N LEU A 96 -1.35 2.90 -4.47
CA LEU A 96 -1.50 4.12 -3.70
C LEU A 96 -0.14 4.78 -3.53
N LEU A 97 -0.10 6.08 -3.80
CA LEU A 97 1.09 6.91 -3.63
C LEU A 97 0.94 7.79 -2.39
N PHE A 98 1.98 7.79 -1.55
CA PHE A 98 2.04 8.57 -0.32
C PHE A 98 3.29 9.41 -0.27
N HIS A 99 3.15 10.66 0.15
CA HIS A 99 4.27 11.47 0.64
C HIS A 99 4.50 11.14 2.12
N ILE A 100 5.74 10.81 2.47
CA ILE A 100 6.17 10.40 3.82
C ILE A 100 7.10 11.45 4.41
N ASP A 101 6.62 12.18 5.40
CA ASP A 101 7.42 13.13 6.16
C ASP A 101 7.48 12.71 7.63
N PRO A 102 8.66 12.44 8.22
CA PRO A 102 8.76 12.09 9.63
C PRO A 102 8.27 13.18 10.59
N ALA A 103 8.33 14.45 10.19
CA ALA A 103 7.86 15.59 10.97
C ALA A 103 6.39 15.89 10.71
N GLU A 104 5.96 15.92 9.44
CA GLU A 104 4.60 16.35 9.04
C GLU A 104 3.59 15.20 8.96
N GLY A 105 4.06 13.96 8.75
CA GLY A 105 3.24 12.75 8.76
C GLY A 105 3.11 12.05 7.41
N ILE A 106 2.00 11.36 7.21
CA ILE A 106 1.73 10.51 6.03
C ILE A 106 0.55 11.11 5.25
N GLN A 107 0.77 11.43 3.98
CA GLN A 107 -0.27 11.98 3.11
C GLN A 107 -0.43 11.13 1.85
N ARG A 108 -1.65 10.67 1.55
CA ARG A 108 -1.96 10.09 0.24
C ARG A 108 -2.01 11.20 -0.80
N ILE A 109 -1.26 11.06 -1.89
CA ILE A 109 -1.16 12.08 -2.94
C ILE A 109 -1.82 11.66 -4.25
N ALA A 110 -1.86 10.36 -4.56
CA ALA A 110 -2.47 9.84 -5.78
C ALA A 110 -2.84 8.36 -5.67
N SER A 111 -3.57 7.86 -6.67
CA SER A 111 -3.80 6.43 -6.87
C SER A 111 -3.83 6.08 -8.35
N ILE A 112 -3.25 4.94 -8.70
CA ILE A 112 -3.23 4.39 -10.05
C ILE A 112 -3.99 3.07 -10.04
N GLU A 113 -4.92 2.92 -10.97
CA GLU A 113 -5.79 1.74 -11.09
C GLU A 113 -5.55 1.04 -12.43
N HIS A 114 -5.51 -0.28 -12.40
CA HIS A 114 -5.53 -1.15 -13.57
C HIS A 114 -6.72 -2.12 -13.45
N ASP A 115 -7.18 -2.70 -14.57
CA ASP A 115 -8.25 -3.73 -14.57
C ASP A 115 -7.87 -5.01 -13.82
N THR A 116 -6.56 -5.27 -13.71
CA THR A 116 -6.01 -6.39 -12.94
C THR A 116 -5.13 -5.87 -11.83
N MET A 117 -4.96 -6.67 -10.78
CA MET A 117 -4.19 -6.27 -9.61
C MET A 117 -2.77 -5.82 -9.97
N ILE A 118 -2.43 -4.60 -9.54
CA ILE A 118 -1.06 -4.11 -9.59
C ILE A 118 -0.25 -4.92 -8.59
N ARG A 119 0.76 -5.63 -9.10
CA ARG A 119 1.60 -6.54 -8.31
C ARG A 119 2.83 -5.85 -7.74
N ARG A 120 3.28 -4.78 -8.39
CA ARG A 120 4.49 -4.05 -8.00
C ARG A 120 4.53 -2.65 -8.58
N ALA A 121 5.28 -1.80 -7.91
CA ALA A 121 5.81 -0.57 -8.48
C ALA A 121 7.32 -0.73 -8.69
N VAL A 122 7.85 -0.19 -9.79
CA VAL A 122 9.30 -0.21 -10.09
C VAL A 122 9.75 1.19 -10.45
N HIS A 123 10.82 1.67 -9.83
CA HIS A 123 11.42 2.97 -10.16
C HIS A 123 12.58 2.81 -11.14
N VAL A 124 12.54 3.53 -12.26
CA VAL A 124 13.64 3.60 -13.23
C VAL A 124 13.78 5.03 -13.73
N GLY A 125 14.95 5.63 -13.50
CA GLY A 125 15.25 6.99 -13.93
C GLY A 125 14.42 8.03 -13.18
N ASP A 126 13.53 8.71 -13.88
CA ASP A 126 12.61 9.72 -13.37
C ASP A 126 11.15 9.21 -13.24
N ARG A 127 10.95 7.91 -13.44
CA ARG A 127 9.61 7.31 -13.55
C ARG A 127 9.38 6.15 -12.61
N LEU A 128 8.16 6.11 -12.08
CA LEU A 128 7.60 4.97 -11.37
C LEU A 128 6.67 4.21 -12.31
N TYR A 129 6.82 2.90 -12.38
CA TYR A 129 6.01 2.02 -13.23
C TYR A 129 5.12 1.16 -12.36
N ALA A 130 3.80 1.35 -12.46
CA ALA A 130 2.81 0.44 -11.90
C ALA A 130 2.65 -0.76 -12.85
N VAL A 131 2.79 -1.99 -12.34
CA VAL A 131 2.76 -3.20 -13.18
C VAL A 131 1.68 -4.15 -12.69
N SER A 132 0.75 -4.52 -13.59
CA SER A 132 -0.21 -5.60 -13.39
C SER A 132 -0.06 -6.66 -14.50
N SER A 133 -0.91 -7.69 -14.51
CA SER A 133 -0.89 -8.71 -15.56
C SER A 133 -1.46 -8.21 -16.90
N SER A 134 -2.22 -7.12 -16.89
CA SER A 134 -2.87 -6.56 -18.09
C SER A 134 -2.26 -5.24 -18.58
N ALA A 135 -1.54 -4.50 -17.73
CA ALA A 135 -1.08 -3.16 -18.08
C ALA A 135 0.19 -2.74 -17.33
N ILE A 136 0.88 -1.75 -17.91
CA ILE A 136 1.95 -0.99 -17.28
C ILE A 136 1.61 0.50 -17.43
N THR A 137 1.57 1.23 -16.32
CA THR A 137 1.40 2.70 -16.30
C THR A 137 2.69 3.34 -15.80
N ALA A 138 3.20 4.31 -16.54
CA ALA A 138 4.36 5.11 -16.14
C ALA A 138 3.90 6.43 -15.51
N ILE A 139 4.48 6.77 -14.37
CA ILE A 139 4.16 7.95 -13.55
C ILE A 139 5.44 8.78 -13.44
N ASP A 140 5.34 10.09 -13.68
CA ASP A 140 6.43 11.02 -13.42
C ASP A 140 6.56 11.25 -11.91
N ILE A 141 7.75 11.03 -11.35
CA ILE A 141 7.96 11.18 -9.91
C ILE A 141 7.96 12.64 -9.47
N ALA A 142 8.29 13.57 -10.37
CA ALA A 142 8.23 15.00 -10.08
C ALA A 142 6.78 15.51 -10.05
N ASN A 143 5.86 14.81 -10.72
CA ASN A 143 4.43 15.12 -10.68
C ASN A 143 3.59 13.82 -10.66
N PRO A 144 3.48 13.16 -9.51
CA PRO A 144 2.84 11.85 -9.39
C PRO A 144 1.29 11.91 -9.37
N ALA A 145 0.70 13.06 -9.69
CA ALA A 145 -0.75 13.35 -9.63
C ALA A 145 -1.31 13.76 -11.00
#